data_AF-A0A9D5ZPZ5-F1
#
_entry.id   AF-A0A9D5ZPZ5-F1
#
_cell.length_a   1.000
_cell.length_b   1.000
_cell.length_c   1.000
_cell.angle_alpha   90.00
_cell.angle_beta   90.00
_cell.angle_gamma   90.00
#
_symmetry.space_group_name_H-M   'P 1'
#
loop_
_entity.id
_entity.type
_entity.pdbx_description
1 polymer ?
#
loop_
_entity_poly.entity_id
_entity_poly.type
_entity_poly.pdbx_seq_one_letter_code
_entity_poly.pdbx_strand_id
1 'polypeptide(L)' 'MTTSSDRRVIIVTGGSRGIGRAICLSFAHPDTIVYFTYLKSVEQAFETEKQVKDLSGSAVGVKLDIGIGKE' A
#
# COMPACT_ATOMS: atom_id res chain seq x y z
N MET A 1 -23.33 10.83 -12.64
CA MET A 1 -23.44 9.75 -11.64
C MET A 1 -22.88 8.50 -12.30
N THR A 2 -21.57 8.28 -12.18
CA THR A 2 -20.86 7.16 -12.81
C THR A 2 -20.89 5.97 -11.87
N THR A 3 -21.76 5.02 -12.17
CA THR A 3 -21.82 3.69 -11.56
C THR A 3 -20.75 2.80 -12.17
N SER A 4 -19.56 2.75 -11.57
CA SER A 4 -18.63 1.64 -11.74
C SER A 4 -18.06 1.37 -10.35
N SER A 5 -18.31 0.16 -9.85
CA SER A 5 -17.84 -0.32 -8.55
C SER A 5 -16.38 -0.77 -8.58
N ASP A 6 -15.59 -0.32 -9.56
CA ASP A 6 -14.23 -0.78 -9.77
C ASP A 6 -13.28 0.03 -8.89
N ARG A 7 -13.12 -0.42 -7.63
CA ARG A 7 -12.02 0.09 -6.79
C ARG A 7 -10.70 -0.13 -7.52
N ARG A 8 -9.91 0.93 -7.68
CA ARG A 8 -8.60 0.81 -8.31
C ARG A 8 -7.64 0.12 -7.35
N VAL A 9 -7.06 -0.98 -7.81
CA VAL A 9 -6.00 -1.70 -7.08
C VAL A 9 -4.65 -1.11 -7.47
N ILE A 10 -3.87 -0.66 -6.48
CA ILE A 10 -2.50 -0.17 -6.65
C ILE A 10 -1.56 -1.12 -5.91
N ILE A 11 -0.46 -1.52 -6.55
CA ILE A 11 0.59 -2.34 -5.94
C ILE A 11 1.88 -1.52 -5.88
N VAL A 12 2.47 -1.41 -4.68
CA VAL A 12 3.72 -0.69 -4.44
C VAL A 12 4.75 -1.63 -3.83
N THR A 13 5.85 -1.88 -4.55
CA THR A 13 6.97 -2.62 -3.98
C THR A 13 7.75 -1.73 -3.01
N GLY A 14 8.00 -2.19 -1.78
CA GLY A 14 8.77 -1.43 -0.78
C GLY A 14 8.01 -0.25 -0.16
N GLY A 15 6.69 -0.34 -0.02
CA GLY A 15 5.83 0.76 0.42
C GLY A 15 5.90 1.12 1.91
N SER A 16 6.61 0.38 2.75
CA SER A 16 6.58 0.63 4.20
C SER A 16 7.29 1.91 4.66
N ARG A 17 8.11 2.56 3.82
CA ARG A 17 8.90 3.75 4.20
C ARG A 17 9.34 4.59 3.01
N GLY A 18 9.89 5.78 3.30
CA GLY A 18 10.51 6.66 2.31
C GLY A 18 9.59 6.97 1.13
N ILE A 19 10.12 6.85 -0.09
CA ILE A 19 9.39 7.12 -1.34
C ILE A 19 8.21 6.16 -1.51
N GLY A 20 8.39 4.87 -1.22
CA GLY A 20 7.31 3.89 -1.33
C GLY A 20 6.10 4.26 -0.49
N ARG A 21 6.34 4.74 0.74
CA ARG A 21 5.27 5.25 1.61
C ARG A 21 4.60 6.48 1.01
N ALA A 22 5.39 7.46 0.55
CA ALA A 22 4.83 8.67 -0.06
C ALA A 22 3.91 8.34 -1.26
N ILE A 23 4.26 7.32 -2.03
CA ILE A 23 3.41 6.81 -3.12
C ILE A 23 2.12 6.19 -2.57
N CYS A 24 2.19 5.33 -1.55
CA CYS A 24 0.99 4.77 -0.90
C CYS A 24 0.03 5.86 -0.43
N LEU A 25 0.55 6.92 0.21
CA LEU A 25 -0.23 8.05 0.70
C LEU A 25 -0.83 8.89 -0.43
N SER A 26 -0.09 9.07 -1.52
CA SER A 26 -0.57 9.81 -2.70
C SER A 26 -1.75 9.09 -3.39
N PHE A 27 -1.88 7.78 -3.17
CA PHE A 27 -3.01 6.98 -3.65
C PHE A 27 -4.07 6.70 -2.58
N ALA A 28 -3.99 7.31 -1.39
CA ALA A 28 -4.97 7.11 -0.32
C ALA A 28 -6.27 7.85 -0.64
N HIS A 29 -7.19 7.18 -1.35
CA HIS A 29 -8.49 7.71 -1.74
C HIS A 29 -9.57 6.67 -1.42
N PRO A 30 -10.82 7.06 -1.15
CA PRO A 30 -11.92 6.11 -0.88
C PRO A 30 -12.15 5.06 -1.97
N ASP A 31 -11.79 5.39 -3.21
CA ASP A 31 -12.01 4.56 -4.40
C ASP A 31 -10.80 3.68 -4.76
N THR A 32 -9.78 3.64 -3.90
CA THR A 32 -8.54 2.88 -4.14
C THR A 32 -8.28 1.88 -3.01
N ILE A 33 -7.51 0.85 -3.35
CA ILE A 33 -6.89 -0.05 -2.38
C ILE A 33 -5.41 -0.23 -2.74
N VAL A 34 -4.53 0.04 -1.78
CA VAL A 34 -3.09 -0.02 -1.94
C VAL A 34 -2.53 -1.27 -1.27
N TYR A 35 -2.03 -2.21 -2.07
CA TYR A 35 -1.17 -3.27 -1.55
C TYR A 35 0.27 -2.82 -1.63
N PHE A 36 1.04 -3.03 -0.57
CA PHE A 36 2.46 -2.75 -0.63
C PHE A 36 3.30 -3.84 0.02
N THR A 37 4.52 -4.01 -0.47
CA THR A 37 5.43 -5.01 0.09
C THR A 37 6.42 -4.42 1.09
N TYR A 38 6.87 -5.24 2.02
CA TYR A 38 7.96 -4.90 2.96
C TYR A 38 8.77 -6.14 3.33
N LEU A 39 10.03 -5.94 3.73
CA LEU A 39 10.92 -7.05 4.11
C LEU A 39 11.11 -7.18 5.63
N LYS A 40 11.58 -6.11 6.29
CA LYS A 40 12.16 -6.21 7.64
C LYS A 40 11.30 -5.63 8.76
N SER A 41 10.63 -4.49 8.54
CA SER A 41 9.95 -3.76 9.62
C SER A 41 8.45 -3.80 9.43
N VAL A 42 7.80 -4.54 10.31
CA VAL A 42 6.34 -4.63 10.41
C VAL A 42 5.76 -3.35 11.01
N GLU A 43 6.49 -2.69 11.91
CA GLU A 43 6.10 -1.42 12.52
C GLU A 43 5.98 -0.32 11.46
N GLN A 44 6.93 -0.26 10.53
CA GLN A 44 6.87 0.69 9.41
C GLN A 44 5.75 0.37 8.41
N ALA A 45 5.41 -0.91 8.24
CA ALA A 45 4.26 -1.32 7.45
C ALA A 45 2.96 -0.86 8.11
N PHE A 46 2.76 -1.15 9.40
CA PHE A 46 1.58 -0.68 10.14
C PHE A 46 1.45 0.84 10.16
N GLU A 47 2.55 1.57 10.31
CA GLU A 47 2.53 3.03 10.23
C GLU A 47 2.04 3.51 8.87
N THR A 48 2.44 2.84 7.79
CA THR A 48 1.96 3.18 6.43
C THR A 48 0.47 2.88 6.27
N GLU A 49 0.00 1.72 6.76
CA GLU A 49 -1.43 1.38 6.74
C GLU A 49 -2.28 2.39 7.50
N LYS A 50 -1.81 2.78 8.69
CA LYS A 50 -2.47 3.78 9.52
C LYS A 50 -2.56 5.12 8.81
N GLN A 51 -1.44 5.62 8.27
CA GLN A 51 -1.41 6.90 7.57
C GLN A 51 -2.31 6.91 6.31
N VAL A 52 -2.38 5.80 5.57
CA VAL A 52 -3.33 5.65 4.44
C VAL A 52 -4.78 5.68 4.94
N LYS A 53 -5.07 4.99 6.05
CA LYS A 53 -6.40 4.98 6.66
C LYS A 53 -6.83 6.36 7.17
N ASP A 54 -5.91 7.12 7.77
CA ASP A 54 -6.14 8.49 8.25
C ASP A 54 -6.51 9.43 7.08
N LEU A 55 -6.10 9.10 5.85
CA LEU A 55 -6.47 9.80 4.61
C LEU A 55 -7.73 9.22 3.93
N SER A 56 -8.53 8.42 4.64
CA SER A 56 -9.73 7.74 4.11
C SER A 56 -9.46 6.73 2.98
N GLY A 57 -8.20 6.33 2.79
CA GLY A 57 -7.81 5.25 1.87
C GLY A 57 -7.78 3.88 2.56
N SER A 58 -7.45 2.85 1.78
CA SER A 58 -7.20 1.49 2.29
C SER A 58 -5.82 1.01 1.85
N ALA A 59 -5.04 0.47 2.78
CA ALA A 59 -3.78 -0.18 2.47
C ALA A 59 -3.56 -1.48 3.24
N VAL A 60 -2.82 -2.40 2.62
CA VAL A 60 -2.41 -3.68 3.20
C VAL A 60 -0.93 -3.94 2.92
N GLY A 61 -0.15 -4.09 3.98
CA GLY A 61 1.25 -4.48 3.94
C GLY A 61 1.39 -5.99 3.79
N VAL A 62 2.19 -6.42 2.81
CA VAL A 62 2.53 -7.82 2.55
C VAL A 62 4.01 -8.04 2.80
N LYS A 63 4.37 -8.92 3.74
CA LYS A 63 5.76 -9.29 3.95
C LYS A 63 6.24 -10.14 2.78
N LEU A 64 7.17 -9.61 1.99
CA LEU A 64 7.71 -10.29 0.81
C LEU A 64 9.16 -9.89 0.59
N ASP A 65 10.01 -10.90 0.37
CA ASP A 65 11.35 -10.69 -0.18
C ASP A 65 11.29 -10.76 -1.70
N ILE A 66 11.54 -9.63 -2.36
CA ILE A 66 11.50 -9.51 -3.82
C ILE A 66 12.81 -10.02 -4.44
N GLY A 67 13.89 -10.13 -3.67
CA GLY A 67 15.19 -10.60 -4.16
C GLY A 67 15.25 -12.12 -4.36
N ILE A 68 14.25 -12.86 -3.85
CA ILE A 68 14.17 -14.31 -3.96
C ILE A 68 13.08 -14.65 -4.98
N GLY A 69 13.47 -14.85 -6.23
CA GLY A 69 12.59 -15.45 -7.23
C GLY A 69 12.36 -16.92 -6.88
N LYS A 70 11.10 -17.35 -6.79
CA LYS A 70 10.75 -18.77 -6.87
C LYS A 70 10.54 -19.12 -8.34
N GLU A 71 11.35 -20.05 -8.84
CA GLU A 71 11.02 -20.82 -10.06
C GLU A 71 9.80 -21.71 -9.83
#